data_AF-A0A257KYR9-F1
#
_entry.id   AF-A0A257KYR9-F1
#
_cell.length_a   1.000
_cell.length_b   1.000
_cell.length_c   1.000
_cell.angle_alpha   90.00
_cell.angle_beta   90.00
_cell.angle_gamma   90.00
#
_symmetry.space_group_name_H-M   'P 1'
#
loop_
_entity.id
_entity.type
_entity.pdbx_description
1 polymer ?
#
loop_
_entity_poly.entity_id
_entity_poly.type
_entity_poly.pdbx_seq_one_letter_code
_entity_poly.pdbx_strand_id
1 'polypeptide(L)'
;HNPNFQKKIDFEALKLYFNYGYILAPHTIFKDTYKLLPGSFLSIDLINRKTTQIQYWDVKNSYNKEKILINEEEAIIETEKILKSACEYRTVADVPFGIFLSGGYDSSLITSILQTNSTKRIKTFTLGFSQKNINEAPFAKNIANYLATDHSEYYCNKEDVRQMTEMMPYHYDEPFGDS
;
A
#
# COMPACT_ATOMS: atom_id res chain seq x y z
N HIS A 1 0.22 5.41 25.13
CA HIS A 1 -1.04 5.02 25.81
C HIS A 1 -1.77 6.28 26.29
N ASN A 2 -2.94 6.59 25.73
CA ASN A 2 -3.79 7.67 26.23
C ASN A 2 -4.68 7.12 27.35
N PRO A 3 -4.55 7.59 28.61
CA PRO A 3 -5.30 7.05 29.75
C PRO A 3 -6.81 7.25 29.65
N ASN A 4 -7.28 8.20 28.83
CA ASN A 4 -8.71 8.48 28.64
C ASN A 4 -9.32 7.69 27.47
N PHE A 5 -8.52 6.95 26.72
CA PHE A 5 -9.01 6.17 25.59
C PHE A 5 -9.65 4.86 26.06
N GLN A 6 -10.93 4.68 25.74
CA GLN A 6 -11.67 3.45 26.06
C GLN A 6 -11.73 2.54 24.84
N LYS A 7 -11.17 1.33 24.95
CA LYS A 7 -11.22 0.28 23.91
C LYS A 7 -12.59 -0.40 23.84
N LYS A 8 -13.66 0.38 23.69
CA LYS A 8 -15.02 -0.14 23.54
C LYS A 8 -15.30 -0.39 22.06
N ILE A 9 -15.70 -1.62 21.72
CA ILE A 9 -16.02 -1.98 20.34
C ILE A 9 -17.29 -1.25 19.87
N ASP A 10 -17.24 -0.68 18.67
CA ASP A 10 -18.41 -0.18 17.96
C ASP A 10 -19.02 -1.29 17.09
N PHE A 11 -20.20 -1.77 17.49
CA PHE A 11 -20.90 -2.84 16.78
C PHE A 11 -21.42 -2.40 15.41
N GLU A 12 -21.64 -1.11 15.16
CA GLU A 12 -21.99 -0.61 13.83
C GLU A 12 -20.76 -0.65 12.91
N ALA A 13 -19.59 -0.27 13.42
CA ALA A 13 -18.34 -0.40 12.67
C ALA A 13 -17.98 -1.88 12.39
N LEU A 14 -18.28 -2.78 13.33
CA LEU A 14 -18.08 -4.21 13.13
C LEU A 14 -18.95 -4.78 11.99
N LYS A 15 -20.17 -4.25 11.77
CA LYS A 15 -20.98 -4.62 10.60
C LYS A 15 -20.30 -4.22 9.29
N LEU A 16 -19.62 -3.07 9.25
CA LEU A 16 -18.86 -2.65 8.06
C LEU A 16 -17.77 -3.66 7.73
N TYR A 17 -17.03 -4.12 8.75
CA TYR A 17 -16.03 -5.18 8.56
C TYR A 17 -16.63 -6.45 7.97
N PHE A 18 -17.76 -6.95 8.51
CA PHE A 18 -18.38 -8.16 7.98
C PHE A 18 -18.97 -7.99 6.57
N ASN A 19 -19.39 -6.78 6.20
CA ASN A 19 -19.97 -6.51 4.89
C ASN A 19 -18.91 -6.23 3.81
N TYR A 20 -17.80 -5.58 4.17
CA TYR A 20 -16.82 -5.06 3.21
C TYR A 20 -15.41 -5.64 3.37
N GLY A 21 -15.18 -6.45 4.41
CA GLY A 21 -13.83 -6.91 4.78
C GLY A 21 -13.02 -5.87 5.53
N TYR A 22 -13.44 -4.61 5.64
CA TYR A 22 -12.70 -3.57 6.36
C TYR A 22 -13.64 -2.48 6.88
N ILE A 23 -13.17 -1.68 7.83
CA ILE A 23 -13.96 -0.60 8.43
C ILE A 23 -13.76 0.67 7.62
N LEU A 24 -14.83 1.18 7.02
CA LEU A 24 -14.78 2.40 6.19
C LEU A 24 -14.56 3.65 7.06
N ALA A 25 -13.64 4.52 6.65
CA ALA A 25 -13.53 5.85 7.23
C ALA A 25 -14.87 6.61 7.08
N PRO A 26 -15.29 7.41 8.07
CA PRO A 26 -14.51 7.84 9.23
C PRO A 26 -14.56 6.89 10.43
N HIS A 27 -15.25 5.74 10.35
CA HIS A 27 -15.38 4.83 11.49
C HIS A 27 -14.06 4.10 11.80
N THR A 28 -13.89 3.67 13.05
CA THR A 28 -12.87 2.70 13.49
C THR A 28 -13.57 1.54 14.20
N ILE A 29 -12.83 0.49 14.58
CA ILE A 29 -13.38 -0.58 15.44
C ILE A 29 -13.81 -0.08 16.84
N PHE A 30 -13.35 1.10 17.25
CA PHE A 30 -13.60 1.66 18.57
C PHE A 30 -14.69 2.74 18.53
N LYS A 31 -15.54 2.72 19.56
CA LYS A 31 -16.57 3.73 19.77
C LYS A 31 -15.95 5.11 20.01
N ASP A 32 -16.63 6.16 19.53
CA ASP A 32 -16.24 7.57 19.71
C ASP A 32 -14.82 7.88 19.20
N THR A 33 -14.34 7.07 18.25
CA THR A 33 -13.01 7.14 17.67
C THR A 33 -13.12 7.10 16.14
N TYR A 34 -12.51 8.09 15.48
CA TYR A 34 -12.73 8.33 14.07
C TYR A 34 -11.42 8.47 13.30
N LYS A 35 -11.37 7.86 12.11
CA LYS A 35 -10.31 8.09 11.12
C LYS A 35 -10.53 9.44 10.45
N LEU A 36 -9.45 10.21 10.33
CA LEU A 36 -9.44 11.38 9.47
C LEU A 36 -9.66 10.93 8.02
N LEU A 37 -10.55 11.62 7.28
CA LEU A 37 -10.82 11.24 5.89
C LEU A 37 -9.57 11.50 5.02
N PRO A 38 -9.33 10.66 4.00
CA PRO A 38 -8.24 10.88 3.04
C PRO A 38 -8.30 12.27 2.41
N GLY A 39 -7.14 12.86 2.15
CA GLY A 39 -7.04 14.19 1.54
C GLY A 39 -7.63 15.31 2.39
N SER A 40 -7.71 15.12 3.72
CA SER A 40 -8.21 16.14 4.65
C SER A 40 -7.20 16.42 5.77
N PHE A 41 -7.28 17.60 6.38
CA PHE A 41 -6.63 17.90 7.65
C PHE A 41 -7.68 18.33 8.70
N LEU A 42 -7.32 18.17 9.98
CA LEU A 42 -8.13 18.58 11.11
C LEU A 42 -7.50 19.82 11.76
N SER A 43 -8.26 20.91 11.85
CA SER A 43 -7.88 22.10 12.61
C SER A 43 -8.62 22.10 13.94
N ILE A 44 -7.88 22.25 15.04
CA ILE A 44 -8.43 22.30 16.40
C ILE A 44 -8.08 23.66 16.98
N ASP A 45 -9.09 24.51 17.15
CA ASP A 45 -9.00 25.76 17.89
C ASP A 45 -9.18 25.47 19.38
N LEU A 46 -8.09 25.60 20.14
CA LEU A 46 -8.09 25.33 21.58
C LEU A 46 -8.78 26.43 22.41
N ILE A 47 -8.84 27.66 21.90
CA ILE A 47 -9.45 28.80 22.58
C ILE A 47 -10.96 28.69 22.51
N ASN A 48 -11.48 28.51 21.29
CA ASN A 48 -12.92 28.40 21.04
C ASN A 48 -13.43 26.95 21.16
N ARG A 49 -12.55 25.98 21.41
CA ARG A 49 -12.83 24.53 21.47
C ARG A 49 -13.57 24.04 20.22
N LYS A 50 -13.18 24.56 19.06
CA LYS A 50 -13.81 24.25 17.78
C LYS A 50 -12.91 23.34 16.95
N THR A 51 -13.48 22.27 16.44
CA THR A 51 -12.81 21.38 15.49
C THR A 51 -13.39 21.59 14.11
N THR A 52 -12.54 21.77 13.10
CA THR A 52 -12.95 21.90 11.69
C THR A 52 -12.12 20.95 10.85
N GLN A 53 -12.78 20.09 10.08
CA GLN A 53 -12.11 19.24 9.10
C GLN A 53 -12.21 19.92 7.72
N ILE A 54 -11.09 19.99 7.02
CA ILE A 54 -10.98 20.63 5.70
C ILE A 54 -10.40 19.62 4.72
N GLN A 55 -11.15 19.30 3.66
CA GLN A 55 -10.68 18.48 2.56
C GLN A 55 -9.88 19.36 1.58
N TYR A 56 -8.62 19.00 1.35
CA TYR A 56 -7.73 19.68 0.40
C TYR A 56 -7.54 18.87 -0.89
N TRP A 57 -7.91 17.58 -0.90
CA TRP A 57 -7.79 16.72 -2.07
C TRP A 57 -8.87 15.62 -2.11
N ASP A 58 -9.37 15.30 -3.30
CA ASP A 58 -10.30 14.19 -3.55
C ASP A 58 -9.97 13.56 -4.91
N VAL A 59 -9.91 12.23 -4.97
CA VAL A 59 -9.68 11.48 -6.22
C VAL A 59 -10.79 11.73 -7.25
N LYS A 60 -12.04 11.96 -6.80
CA LYS A 60 -13.17 12.28 -7.67
C LYS A 60 -12.93 13.53 -8.49
N ASN A 61 -12.25 14.53 -7.90
CA ASN A 61 -11.88 15.74 -8.63
C ASN A 61 -10.91 15.45 -9.77
N SER A 62 -10.14 14.36 -9.70
CA SER A 62 -9.25 13.94 -10.79
C SER A 62 -10.02 13.18 -11.87
N TYR A 63 -10.98 12.32 -11.51
CA TYR A 63 -11.83 11.61 -12.48
C TYR A 63 -12.80 12.53 -13.22
N ASN A 64 -13.22 13.63 -12.58
CA ASN A 64 -14.13 14.61 -13.19
C ASN A 64 -13.42 15.63 -14.09
N LYS A 65 -12.08 15.58 -14.21
CA LYS A 65 -11.36 16.46 -15.15
C LYS A 65 -11.71 16.09 -16.59
N GLU A 66 -11.62 17.07 -17.47
CA GLU A 66 -11.72 16.84 -18.89
C GLU A 66 -10.67 15.82 -19.35
N LYS A 67 -11.07 14.92 -20.23
CA LYS A 67 -10.16 13.93 -20.80
C LYS A 67 -9.09 14.65 -21.62
N ILE A 68 -7.86 14.24 -21.41
CA ILE A 68 -6.74 14.69 -22.25
C ILE A 68 -6.94 14.09 -23.64
N LEU A 69 -6.92 14.93 -24.67
CA LEU A 69 -7.06 14.52 -26.06
C LEU A 69 -5.66 14.39 -26.68
N ILE A 70 -5.09 13.20 -26.54
CA ILE A 70 -3.79 12.81 -27.11
C ILE A 70 -3.94 11.49 -27.85
N ASN A 71 -3.04 11.23 -28.80
CA ASN A 71 -3.02 9.95 -29.51
C ASN A 71 -2.37 8.85 -28.63
N GLU A 72 -2.41 7.60 -29.10
CA GLU A 72 -1.88 6.45 -28.34
C GLU A 72 -0.37 6.56 -28.08
N GLU A 73 0.42 7.00 -29.06
CA GLU A 73 1.87 7.15 -28.92
C GLU A 73 2.23 8.18 -27.85
N GLU A 74 1.53 9.32 -27.85
CA GLU A 74 1.66 10.38 -26.84
C GLU A 74 1.23 9.87 -25.45
N ALA A 75 0.17 9.07 -25.38
CA ALA A 75 -0.31 8.49 -24.11
C ALA A 75 0.69 7.52 -23.51
N ILE A 76 1.37 6.70 -24.33
CA ILE A 76 2.43 5.80 -23.88
C ILE A 76 3.59 6.62 -23.28
N ILE A 77 4.05 7.65 -23.98
CA ILE A 77 5.18 8.49 -23.54
C ILE A 77 4.85 9.22 -22.23
N GLU A 78 3.69 9.87 -22.13
CA GLU A 78 3.32 10.59 -20.91
C GLU A 78 3.06 9.65 -19.74
N THR A 79 2.51 8.45 -19.98
CA THR A 79 2.34 7.43 -18.93
C THR A 79 3.69 6.96 -18.41
N GLU A 80 4.65 6.64 -19.28
CA GLU A 80 5.99 6.22 -18.88
C GLU A 80 6.68 7.31 -18.05
N LYS A 81 6.57 8.57 -18.47
CA LYS A 81 7.13 9.73 -17.75
C LYS A 81 6.51 9.91 -16.36
N ILE A 82 5.19 9.79 -16.24
CA ILE A 82 4.50 9.87 -14.94
C ILE A 82 4.92 8.71 -14.03
N LEU A 83 4.99 7.48 -14.57
CA LEU A 83 5.43 6.31 -13.81
C LEU A 83 6.88 6.45 -13.33
N LYS A 84 7.81 6.88 -14.19
CA LYS A 84 9.20 7.16 -13.82
C LYS A 84 9.28 8.18 -12.70
N SER A 85 8.61 9.32 -12.86
CA SER A 85 8.57 10.36 -11.83
C SER A 85 8.00 9.83 -10.51
N ALA A 86 6.89 9.10 -10.54
CA ALA A 86 6.27 8.54 -9.34
C ALA A 86 7.17 7.54 -8.61
N CYS A 87 7.96 6.76 -9.35
CA CYS A 87 8.95 5.84 -8.81
C CYS A 87 10.12 6.61 -8.19
N GLU A 88 10.70 7.56 -8.91
CA GLU A 88 11.83 8.39 -8.44
C GLU A 88 11.51 9.10 -7.12
N TYR A 89 10.34 9.73 -7.01
CA TYR A 89 9.87 10.38 -5.78
C TYR A 89 9.84 9.44 -4.56
N ARG A 90 9.66 8.14 -4.76
CA ARG A 90 9.60 7.12 -3.69
C ARG A 90 10.94 6.45 -3.41
N THR A 91 11.96 6.74 -4.21
CA THR A 91 13.33 6.21 -4.04
C THR A 91 14.31 7.16 -3.38
N VAL A 92 13.88 8.39 -3.08
CA VAL A 92 14.69 9.33 -2.30
C VAL A 92 14.70 8.87 -0.84
N ALA A 93 15.69 8.08 -0.46
CA ALA A 93 15.91 7.60 0.89
C ALA A 93 17.42 7.59 1.21
N ASP A 94 17.76 7.96 2.45
CA ASP A 94 19.15 7.88 2.95
C ASP A 94 19.61 6.44 3.22
N VAL A 95 18.72 5.47 3.00
CA VAL A 95 18.94 4.04 3.22
C VAL A 95 18.68 3.24 1.95
N PRO A 96 19.35 2.08 1.76
CA PRO A 96 19.02 1.19 0.66
C PRO A 96 17.56 0.75 0.72
N PHE A 97 16.84 0.89 -0.38
CA PHE A 97 15.48 0.37 -0.52
C PHE A 97 15.47 -1.00 -1.21
N GLY A 98 14.40 -1.74 -1.00
CA GLY A 98 14.12 -3.00 -1.69
C GLY A 98 12.74 -2.99 -2.30
N ILE A 99 12.51 -3.87 -3.28
CA ILE A 99 11.24 -3.99 -3.98
C ILE A 99 10.66 -5.38 -3.73
N PHE A 100 9.38 -5.45 -3.35
CA PHE A 100 8.66 -6.71 -3.40
C PHE A 100 8.37 -7.06 -4.86
N LEU A 101 8.95 -8.16 -5.33
CA LEU A 101 8.79 -8.64 -6.68
C LEU A 101 7.84 -9.84 -6.69
N SER A 102 6.91 -9.85 -7.62
CA SER A 102 5.97 -10.94 -7.85
C SER A 102 6.09 -11.42 -9.29
N GLY A 103 5.28 -12.42 -9.67
CA GLY A 103 5.21 -12.87 -11.08
C GLY A 103 4.41 -11.95 -11.99
N GLY A 104 3.76 -10.92 -11.42
CA GLY A 104 2.83 -10.04 -12.12
C GLY A 104 3.49 -8.87 -12.86
N TYR A 105 2.70 -8.22 -13.72
CA TYR A 105 3.17 -7.10 -14.55
C TYR A 105 3.51 -5.85 -13.73
N ASP A 106 2.75 -5.54 -12.67
CA ASP A 106 2.90 -4.28 -11.93
C ASP A 106 4.24 -4.19 -11.21
N SER A 107 4.56 -5.20 -10.39
CA SER A 107 5.83 -5.24 -9.65
C SER A 107 7.02 -5.37 -10.60
N SER A 108 6.86 -6.09 -11.71
CA SER A 108 7.87 -6.20 -12.77
C SER A 108 8.14 -4.86 -13.45
N LEU A 109 7.10 -4.09 -13.75
CA LEU A 109 7.19 -2.77 -14.38
C LEU A 109 7.91 -1.78 -13.45
N ILE A 110 7.49 -1.70 -12.19
CA ILE A 110 8.15 -0.86 -11.18
C ILE A 110 9.63 -1.24 -11.05
N THR A 111 9.94 -2.54 -10.95
CA THR A 111 11.31 -3.04 -10.82
C THR A 111 12.14 -2.71 -12.05
N SER A 112 11.57 -2.87 -13.26
CA SER A 112 12.21 -2.53 -14.52
C SER A 112 12.58 -1.05 -14.60
N ILE A 113 11.63 -0.16 -14.28
CA ILE A 113 11.85 1.30 -14.27
C ILE A 113 12.99 1.66 -13.32
N LEU A 114 12.94 1.15 -12.09
CA LEU A 114 13.91 1.50 -11.06
C LEU A 114 15.30 0.90 -11.33
N GLN A 115 15.36 -0.35 -11.78
CA GLN A 115 16.63 -1.04 -12.04
C GLN A 115 17.34 -0.46 -13.27
N THR A 116 16.60 -0.06 -14.30
CA THR A 116 17.17 0.58 -15.51
C THR A 116 17.82 1.92 -15.19
N ASN A 117 17.25 2.67 -14.24
CA ASN A 117 17.78 3.96 -13.80
C ASN A 117 18.84 3.86 -12.69
N SER A 118 19.18 2.65 -12.24
CA SER A 118 20.11 2.41 -11.13
C SER A 118 21.47 1.92 -11.63
N THR A 119 22.55 2.45 -11.05
CA THR A 119 23.92 1.97 -11.27
C THR A 119 24.28 0.75 -10.41
N LYS A 120 23.41 0.38 -9.47
CA LYS A 120 23.57 -0.77 -8.57
C LYS A 120 22.43 -1.77 -8.77
N ARG A 121 22.69 -3.04 -8.44
CA ARG A 121 21.64 -4.05 -8.37
C ARG A 121 20.70 -3.71 -7.21
N ILE A 122 19.43 -3.49 -7.52
CA ILE A 122 18.37 -3.24 -6.53
C ILE A 122 18.04 -4.55 -5.84
N LYS A 123 17.80 -4.49 -4.53
CA LYS A 123 17.36 -5.66 -3.77
C LYS A 123 15.90 -5.97 -4.08
N THR A 124 15.63 -7.20 -4.52
CA THR A 124 14.27 -7.67 -4.78
C THR A 124 13.95 -8.85 -3.88
N PHE A 125 12.73 -8.88 -3.36
CA PHE A 125 12.29 -9.89 -2.41
C PHE A 125 10.98 -10.52 -2.87
N THR A 126 10.91 -11.85 -2.81
CA THR A 126 9.68 -12.60 -3.11
C THR A 126 9.40 -13.61 -2.01
N LEU A 127 8.12 -13.66 -1.59
CA LEU A 127 7.62 -14.74 -0.76
C LEU A 127 7.22 -15.91 -1.65
N GLY A 128 7.81 -17.08 -1.40
CA GLY A 128 7.49 -18.32 -2.07
C GLY A 128 6.66 -19.24 -1.18
N PHE A 129 5.87 -20.13 -1.81
CA PHE A 129 5.10 -21.15 -1.10
C PHE A 129 5.43 -22.54 -1.64
N SER A 130 5.34 -23.57 -0.79
CA SER A 130 5.57 -24.96 -1.22
C SER A 130 4.48 -25.48 -2.17
N GLN A 131 3.29 -24.86 -2.14
CA GLN A 131 2.14 -25.25 -2.93
C GLN A 131 2.23 -24.58 -4.32
N LYS A 132 2.37 -25.39 -5.38
CA LYS A 132 2.64 -24.90 -6.74
C LYS A 132 1.59 -23.93 -7.29
N ASN A 133 0.33 -24.08 -6.89
CA ASN A 133 -0.81 -23.28 -7.37
C ASN A 133 -0.79 -21.83 -6.88
N ILE A 134 -0.04 -21.52 -5.81
CA ILE A 134 0.05 -20.18 -5.23
C ILE A 134 1.49 -19.66 -5.20
N ASN A 135 2.43 -20.36 -5.84
CA ASN A 135 3.84 -20.02 -5.78
C ASN A 135 4.29 -19.24 -7.03
N GLU A 136 4.41 -17.91 -6.87
CA GLU A 136 4.90 -17.03 -7.92
C GLU A 136 6.42 -16.85 -7.95
N ALA A 137 7.14 -17.37 -6.95
CA ALA A 137 8.59 -17.22 -6.82
C ALA A 137 9.38 -17.63 -8.09
N PRO A 138 9.03 -18.72 -8.81
CA PRO A 138 9.74 -19.08 -10.05
C PRO A 138 9.64 -18.01 -11.14
N PHE A 139 8.49 -17.32 -11.24
CA PHE A 139 8.29 -16.25 -12.22
C PHE A 139 9.07 -15.00 -11.81
N ALA A 140 8.96 -14.60 -10.54
CA ALA A 140 9.70 -13.46 -9.99
C ALA A 140 11.22 -13.64 -10.15
N LYS A 141 11.74 -14.86 -9.93
CA LYS A 141 13.16 -15.19 -10.16
C LYS A 141 13.59 -14.98 -11.61
N ASN A 142 12.76 -15.37 -12.58
CA ASN A 142 13.06 -15.17 -13.99
C ASN A 142 13.13 -13.67 -14.35
N ILE A 143 12.19 -12.87 -13.82
CA ILE A 143 12.18 -11.42 -13.99
C ILE A 143 13.41 -10.79 -13.34
N ALA A 144 13.72 -11.19 -12.11
CA ALA A 144 14.88 -10.70 -11.37
C ALA A 144 16.20 -10.97 -12.08
N ASN A 145 16.34 -12.16 -12.69
CA ASN A 145 17.49 -12.54 -13.50
C ASN A 145 17.59 -11.68 -14.78
N TYR A 146 16.46 -11.48 -15.47
CA TYR A 146 16.39 -10.65 -16.66
C TYR A 146 16.79 -9.19 -16.38
N LEU A 147 16.32 -8.64 -15.26
CA LEU A 147 16.63 -7.28 -14.82
C LEU A 147 17.97 -7.15 -14.08
N ALA A 148 18.67 -8.26 -13.82
CA ALA A 148 19.94 -8.30 -13.07
C ALA A 148 19.87 -7.68 -11.66
N THR A 149 18.80 -7.97 -10.92
CA THR A 149 18.60 -7.51 -9.53
C THR A 149 19.33 -8.39 -8.49
N ASP A 150 19.48 -7.90 -7.25
CA ASP A 150 19.95 -8.69 -6.10
C ASP A 150 18.76 -9.38 -5.43
N HIS A 151 18.42 -10.58 -5.92
CA HIS A 151 17.16 -11.25 -5.61
C HIS A 151 17.25 -12.21 -4.43
N SER A 152 16.25 -12.16 -3.55
CA SER A 152 16.09 -13.07 -2.41
C SER A 152 14.69 -13.65 -2.37
N GLU A 153 14.61 -14.97 -2.24
CA GLU A 153 13.37 -15.73 -2.08
C GLU A 153 13.24 -16.19 -0.63
N TYR A 154 12.10 -15.94 0.02
CA TYR A 154 11.78 -16.50 1.33
C TYR A 154 10.59 -17.45 1.20
N TYR A 155 10.81 -18.74 1.45
CA TYR A 155 9.76 -19.74 1.35
C TYR A 155 9.01 -19.86 2.68
N CYS A 156 7.80 -19.32 2.70
CA CYS A 156 6.92 -19.37 3.87
C CYS A 156 6.44 -20.80 4.12
N ASN A 157 6.60 -21.24 5.37
CA ASN A 157 6.03 -22.48 5.88
C ASN A 157 4.78 -22.19 6.74
N LYS A 158 4.11 -23.24 7.20
CA LYS A 158 2.88 -23.11 8.01
C LYS A 158 3.09 -22.39 9.34
N GLU A 159 4.27 -22.55 9.92
CA GLU A 159 4.62 -21.94 11.20
C GLU A 159 4.87 -20.44 11.05
N ASP A 160 5.49 -20.00 9.94
CA ASP A 160 5.61 -18.57 9.60
C ASP A 160 4.23 -17.90 9.53
N VAL A 161 3.27 -18.53 8.84
CA VAL A 161 1.90 -18.01 8.71
C VAL A 161 1.20 -17.93 10.07
N ARG A 162 1.40 -18.93 10.93
CA ARG A 162 0.85 -18.94 12.30
C ARG A 162 1.40 -17.77 13.12
N GLN A 163 2.71 -17.58 13.11
CA GLN A 163 3.38 -16.49 13.85
C GLN A 163 2.95 -15.12 13.34
N MET A 164 2.84 -14.94 12.01
CA MET A 164 2.33 -13.69 11.44
C MET A 164 0.91 -13.38 11.92
N THR A 165 0.04 -14.39 11.99
CA THR A 165 -1.35 -14.22 12.45
C THR A 165 -1.40 -13.79 13.91
N GLU A 166 -0.52 -14.33 14.76
CA GLU A 166 -0.43 -13.95 16.18
C GLU A 166 0.11 -12.51 16.36
N MET A 167 0.95 -12.04 15.44
CA MET A 167 1.50 -10.70 15.46
C MET A 167 0.58 -9.64 14.84
N MET A 168 -0.39 -10.03 14.01
CA MET A 168 -1.29 -9.09 13.32
C MET A 168 -1.96 -8.08 14.27
N PRO A 169 -2.58 -8.47 15.40
CA PRO A 169 -3.22 -7.51 16.30
C PRO A 169 -2.27 -6.49 16.95
N TYR A 170 -0.96 -6.77 16.92
CA TYR A 170 0.06 -5.84 17.42
C TYR A 170 0.46 -4.81 16.36
N HIS A 171 0.50 -5.22 15.08
CA HIS A 171 0.92 -4.35 13.98
C HIS A 171 -0.23 -3.58 13.33
N TYR A 172 -1.46 -4.07 13.44
CA TYR A 172 -2.65 -3.46 12.86
C TYR A 172 -3.56 -2.91 13.94
N ASP A 173 -3.96 -1.65 13.78
CA ASP A 173 -4.84 -0.95 14.73
C ASP A 173 -6.30 -1.43 14.68
N GLU A 174 -6.71 -2.07 13.58
CA GLU A 174 -8.08 -2.57 13.36
C GLU A 174 -8.09 -3.83 12.49
N PRO A 175 -9.14 -4.68 12.58
CA PRO A 175 -9.28 -5.84 11.71
C PRO A 175 -9.53 -5.43 10.26
N PHE A 176 -8.87 -6.14 9.34
CA PHE A 176 -9.10 -6.09 7.91
C PHE A 176 -9.03 -7.51 7.35
N GLY A 177 -9.89 -7.78 6.38
CA GLY A 177 -9.95 -8.99 5.60
C GLY A 177 -9.28 -8.67 4.28
N ASP A 178 -8.06 -9.16 4.14
CA ASP A 178 -7.44 -9.30 2.83
C ASP A 178 -7.91 -10.65 2.28
N SER A 179 -8.61 -10.63 1.15
CA SER A 179 -9.19 -11.81 0.50
C SER A 179 -8.57 -12.04 -0.87
#